data_AF-A0AAF0EB32-F1
#
_entry.id   AF-A0AAF0EB32-F1
#
_cell.length_a   1.000
_cell.length_b   1.000
_cell.length_c   1.000
_cell.angle_alpha   90.00
_cell.angle_beta   90.00
_cell.angle_gamma   90.00
#
_symmetry.space_group_name_H-M   'P 1'
#
loop_
_entity.id
_entity.type
_entity.pdbx_description
1 polymer ?
#
loop_
_entity_poly.entity_id
_entity_poly.type
_entity_poly.pdbx_seq_one_letter_code
_entity_poly.pdbx_strand_id
1 'polypeptide(L)'
;MRRFLARARAPPPSAAPDYSVGLGEEHVRKEDSYPSYAEERHTPPQPTSWHREAKGDGLPLLLPSGITKKGDSDDTTGPSAHRKRRPPFSFRRRANTVDFGADLRHLELGGAAATPVSRSASVEAVPSYIAEFCSAAPTDDDWECVYELGELVNQSPAHSKAALRALLHELKVPYVAAQCRAVRTWGVWSMHEGRHFSDVATHSHLLAQLEEILMNPLTYPPLRSDTLLVVGALASRSRQNDRLHKIARLWARTRPRTSPEHGVPLSAPLFQGGSMPEAATDDAASHPQVPTMDVRTSPTPLPSLDPIPPRPMRVPDSLSPGRAPIDRPAPPTLTPSHSSHGSHSHELLYSDWDDVRAASLEQECLIAKTNAALLTELLLSGEDDETLLDEIRAKIHGAQSELEPQLLWASERTSSLHGEALYHAEELLHSMVSALSSAGEALALCHQQGDTTVAQEEPADVHASPDTLEEAPWTKPSAKALGKRRALDEPADQVSLPYA
;
A
#
# COMPACT_ATOMS: atom_id res chain seq x y z
N MET A 1 -7.55 -33.32 19.74
CA MET A 1 -6.27 -32.68 19.35
C MET A 1 -5.02 -33.55 19.41
N ARG A 2 -4.76 -34.39 20.43
CA ARG A 2 -3.49 -35.16 20.55
C ARG A 2 -3.31 -36.40 19.64
N ARG A 3 -4.18 -36.65 18.64
CA ARG A 3 -4.02 -37.76 17.68
C ARG A 3 -3.72 -37.32 16.24
N PHE A 4 -3.58 -36.02 15.99
CA PHE A 4 -3.39 -35.49 14.63
C PHE A 4 -1.91 -35.22 14.25
N LEU A 5 -0.98 -35.24 15.22
CA LEU A 5 0.42 -34.86 15.02
C LEU A 5 1.39 -36.02 14.74
N ALA A 6 0.90 -37.22 14.37
CA ALA A 6 1.75 -38.41 14.19
C ALA A 6 1.99 -38.83 12.73
N ARG A 7 1.63 -38.00 11.72
CA ARG A 7 1.65 -38.44 10.30
C ARG A 7 2.54 -37.64 9.34
N ALA A 8 3.43 -36.78 9.85
CA ALA A 8 4.27 -35.90 9.01
C ALA A 8 5.79 -36.15 9.11
N ARG A 9 6.23 -37.41 9.20
CA ARG A 9 7.65 -37.78 9.02
C ARG A 9 7.77 -39.02 8.16
N ALA A 10 7.79 -38.82 6.85
CA ALA A 10 8.35 -39.76 5.88
C ALA A 10 9.26 -38.98 4.93
N PRO A 11 10.55 -39.34 4.79
CA PRO A 11 11.47 -38.69 3.85
C PRO A 11 11.20 -39.17 2.40
N PRO A 12 11.42 -38.31 1.38
CA PRO A 12 11.25 -38.69 -0.02
C PRO A 12 12.36 -39.65 -0.51
N PRO A 13 12.08 -40.51 -1.50
CA PRO A 13 13.03 -41.47 -2.03
C PRO A 13 14.09 -40.80 -2.93
N SER A 14 15.34 -41.23 -2.78
CA SER A 14 16.49 -40.82 -3.58
C SER A 14 16.40 -41.33 -5.01
N ALA A 15 16.54 -40.44 -5.99
CA ALA A 15 16.81 -40.79 -7.38
C ALA A 15 18.09 -40.10 -7.83
N ALA A 16 19.16 -40.90 -7.99
CA ALA A 16 20.26 -40.61 -8.91
C ALA A 16 19.84 -41.13 -10.31
N PRO A 17 20.38 -40.59 -11.41
CA PRO A 17 21.67 -41.10 -11.87
C PRO A 17 22.61 -40.09 -12.58
N ASP A 18 23.89 -40.46 -12.55
CA ASP A 18 24.95 -40.32 -13.56
C ASP A 18 24.79 -39.30 -14.69
N TYR A 19 25.66 -38.28 -14.71
CA TYR A 19 26.15 -37.70 -15.97
C TYR A 19 27.65 -37.43 -15.95
N SER A 20 28.20 -37.71 -17.11
CA SER A 20 29.58 -38.00 -17.46
C SER A 20 30.47 -36.77 -17.56
N VAL A 21 31.73 -36.99 -17.22
CA VAL A 21 32.88 -36.10 -17.44
C VAL A 21 33.04 -35.77 -18.93
N GLY A 22 33.03 -34.49 -19.28
CA GLY A 22 33.41 -33.95 -20.58
C GLY A 22 34.47 -32.86 -20.42
N LEU A 23 35.71 -33.20 -20.77
CA LEU A 23 36.86 -32.30 -20.84
C LEU A 23 36.83 -31.46 -22.13
N GLY A 24 37.27 -30.20 -22.02
CA GLY A 24 37.86 -29.45 -23.13
C GLY A 24 37.05 -28.24 -23.58
N GLU A 25 37.58 -27.03 -23.36
CA GLU A 25 38.33 -26.29 -24.39
C GLU A 25 38.74 -24.92 -23.83
N GLU A 26 40.06 -24.70 -23.79
CA GLU A 26 40.69 -23.40 -23.57
C GLU A 26 40.32 -22.44 -24.71
N HIS A 27 39.61 -21.36 -24.40
CA HIS A 27 39.44 -20.23 -25.31
C HIS A 27 40.34 -19.05 -24.91
N VAL A 28 41.31 -18.84 -25.79
CA VAL A 28 42.30 -17.77 -25.84
C VAL A 28 41.62 -16.40 -25.80
N ARG A 29 41.86 -15.65 -24.72
CA ARG A 29 41.56 -14.21 -24.61
C ARG A 29 42.34 -13.45 -25.69
N LYS A 30 41.63 -12.84 -26.63
CA LYS A 30 42.16 -11.73 -27.44
C LYS A 30 41.92 -10.43 -26.70
N GLU A 31 43.00 -9.72 -26.45
CA GLU A 31 43.03 -8.35 -25.95
C GLU A 31 42.55 -7.42 -27.07
N ASP A 32 41.33 -6.89 -26.95
CA ASP A 32 40.86 -5.82 -27.81
C ASP A 32 41.18 -4.45 -27.18
N SER A 33 41.99 -3.74 -27.95
CA SER A 33 42.51 -2.39 -27.75
C SER A 33 41.38 -1.35 -27.55
N TYR A 34 41.42 -0.64 -26.43
CA TYR A 34 40.60 0.56 -26.17
C TYR A 34 41.01 1.70 -27.12
N PRO A 35 40.07 2.35 -27.84
CA PRO A 35 40.35 3.61 -28.52
C PRO A 35 40.28 4.77 -27.52
N SER A 36 41.36 5.53 -27.49
CA SER A 36 41.53 6.80 -26.79
C SER A 36 40.50 7.83 -27.28
N TYR A 37 39.66 8.34 -26.37
CA TYR A 37 38.78 9.47 -26.64
C TYR A 37 39.60 10.76 -26.61
N ALA A 38 39.85 11.32 -27.79
CA ALA A 38 40.34 12.68 -27.96
C ALA A 38 39.19 13.68 -27.69
N GLU A 39 39.54 14.76 -26.99
CA GLU A 39 38.70 15.90 -26.63
C GLU A 39 38.08 16.59 -27.87
N GLU A 40 36.82 16.31 -28.17
CA GLU A 40 36.02 17.17 -29.05
C GLU A 40 35.43 18.34 -28.24
N ARG A 41 35.99 19.53 -28.47
CA ARG A 41 35.49 20.79 -27.94
C ARG A 41 34.13 21.12 -28.56
N HIS A 42 33.06 20.92 -27.81
CA HIS A 42 31.73 21.41 -28.16
C HIS A 42 31.67 22.94 -28.04
N THR A 43 31.50 23.61 -29.19
CA THR A 43 31.00 24.99 -29.27
C THR A 43 29.55 25.07 -28.76
N PRO A 44 29.17 26.09 -27.97
CA PRO A 44 27.83 26.22 -27.44
C PRO A 44 26.81 26.55 -28.56
N PRO A 45 25.58 26.01 -28.51
CA PRO A 45 24.55 26.31 -29.49
C PRO A 45 24.05 27.75 -29.37
N GLN A 46 23.73 28.34 -30.52
CA GLN A 46 23.17 29.69 -30.65
C GLN A 46 21.82 29.82 -29.93
N PRO A 47 21.51 30.95 -29.27
CA PRO A 47 20.24 31.17 -28.60
C PRO A 47 19.10 31.27 -29.62
N THR A 48 18.12 30.37 -29.49
CA THR A 48 16.89 30.37 -30.29
C THR A 48 15.95 31.51 -29.90
N SER A 49 15.20 32.01 -30.87
CA SER A 49 14.42 33.27 -30.92
C SER A 49 13.23 33.43 -29.96
N TRP A 50 13.17 32.74 -28.82
CA TRP A 50 12.02 32.75 -27.90
C TRP A 50 12.16 33.75 -26.73
N HIS A 51 13.14 34.65 -26.76
CA HIS A 51 13.32 35.72 -25.77
C HIS A 51 13.43 37.12 -26.39
N ARG A 52 12.42 37.50 -27.18
CA ARG A 52 12.24 38.90 -27.57
C ARG A 52 10.76 39.22 -27.69
N GLU A 53 10.07 39.36 -26.56
CA GLU A 53 8.85 40.17 -26.42
C GLU A 53 8.35 40.13 -24.97
N ALA A 54 9.02 40.88 -24.09
CA ALA A 54 8.46 41.31 -22.80
C ALA A 54 9.35 42.42 -22.22
N LYS A 55 9.42 43.58 -22.89
CA LYS A 55 9.80 44.88 -22.30
C LYS A 55 9.72 45.98 -23.36
N GLY A 56 9.02 47.06 -23.03
CA GLY A 56 9.27 48.38 -23.61
C GLY A 56 8.19 48.94 -24.52
N ASP A 57 7.28 49.70 -23.91
CA ASP A 57 7.01 51.10 -24.24
C ASP A 57 6.64 51.52 -25.67
N GLY A 58 5.40 52.01 -25.77
CA GLY A 58 5.13 53.34 -26.32
C GLY A 58 4.78 53.42 -27.80
N LEU A 59 3.48 53.53 -28.11
CA LEU A 59 3.00 54.19 -29.34
C LEU A 59 1.59 54.79 -29.10
N PRO A 60 1.17 55.78 -29.90
CA PRO A 60 0.51 56.98 -29.40
C PRO A 60 -1.00 57.06 -29.68
N LEU A 61 -1.62 57.97 -28.93
CA LEU A 61 -2.96 58.54 -29.10
C LEU A 61 -3.27 58.92 -30.56
N LEU A 62 -4.35 58.39 -31.12
CA LEU A 62 -5.26 59.11 -32.03
C LEU A 62 -6.68 58.52 -31.95
N LEU A 63 -7.56 59.25 -31.27
CA LEU A 63 -9.02 59.30 -31.46
C LEU A 63 -9.33 60.05 -32.78
N PRO A 64 -10.51 59.92 -33.44
CA PRO A 64 -11.78 60.33 -32.82
C PRO A 64 -13.10 59.61 -33.23
N SER A 65 -13.97 59.53 -32.23
CA SER A 65 -15.37 60.01 -32.16
C SER A 65 -16.42 59.69 -33.24
N GLY A 66 -17.57 59.22 -32.74
CA GLY A 66 -18.91 59.47 -33.29
C GLY A 66 -19.63 58.18 -33.70
N ILE A 67 -20.93 57.95 -33.48
CA ILE A 67 -22.08 58.83 -33.29
C ILE A 67 -23.27 57.90 -32.95
N THR A 68 -24.04 58.23 -31.89
CA THR A 68 -25.51 58.01 -31.66
C THR A 68 -26.18 56.63 -31.85
N LYS A 69 -27.34 56.27 -31.32
CA LYS A 69 -28.30 56.66 -30.25
C LYS A 69 -29.56 55.84 -30.60
N LYS A 70 -30.31 55.39 -29.58
CA LYS A 70 -31.79 55.22 -29.59
C LYS A 70 -32.40 53.96 -30.23
N GLY A 71 -33.32 53.35 -29.49
CA GLY A 71 -34.55 52.78 -30.06
C GLY A 71 -35.09 51.54 -29.35
N ASP A 72 -35.89 51.74 -28.29
CA ASP A 72 -36.93 50.78 -27.87
C ASP A 72 -37.98 50.58 -28.98
N SER A 73 -38.53 49.37 -29.13
CA SER A 73 -39.99 49.10 -29.21
C SER A 73 -40.32 47.64 -29.59
N ASP A 74 -41.20 47.08 -28.77
CA ASP A 74 -42.29 46.11 -28.98
C ASP A 74 -42.35 45.17 -30.20
N ASP A 75 -42.42 43.87 -29.86
CA ASP A 75 -43.57 42.96 -29.97
C ASP A 75 -44.17 42.57 -31.35
N THR A 76 -44.65 41.32 -31.40
CA THR A 76 -45.64 40.73 -32.34
C THR A 76 -45.13 39.80 -33.46
N THR A 77 -45.25 38.49 -33.16
CA THR A 77 -45.68 37.33 -33.99
C THR A 77 -45.30 37.16 -35.47
N GLY A 78 -44.85 35.93 -35.80
CA GLY A 78 -45.32 35.21 -37.01
C GLY A 78 -44.25 34.51 -37.85
N PRO A 79 -44.55 33.35 -38.47
CA PRO A 79 -43.58 32.26 -38.66
C PRO A 79 -43.09 32.12 -40.11
N SER A 80 -41.84 31.67 -40.34
CA SER A 80 -41.55 30.75 -41.46
C SER A 80 -40.08 30.28 -41.48
N ALA A 81 -39.95 28.97 -41.67
CA ALA A 81 -38.93 28.23 -42.41
C ALA A 81 -37.53 28.84 -42.63
N HIS A 82 -36.49 28.18 -42.10
CA HIS A 82 -35.38 27.61 -42.88
C HIS A 82 -34.46 26.77 -41.98
N ARG A 83 -34.79 25.48 -41.80
CA ARG A 83 -33.84 24.47 -41.32
C ARG A 83 -32.86 24.13 -42.44
N LYS A 84 -31.60 24.58 -42.32
CA LYS A 84 -30.50 24.08 -43.14
C LYS A 84 -30.17 22.65 -42.71
N ARG A 85 -30.50 21.70 -43.61
CA ARG A 85 -30.16 20.29 -43.53
C ARG A 85 -28.64 20.12 -43.54
N ARG A 86 -28.10 19.40 -42.54
CA ARG A 86 -26.78 18.77 -42.61
C ARG A 86 -26.90 17.42 -43.32
N PRO A 87 -25.90 16.99 -44.11
CA PRO A 87 -25.93 15.70 -44.81
C PRO A 87 -25.62 14.54 -43.85
N PRO A 88 -26.22 13.35 -44.05
CA PRO A 88 -25.83 12.15 -43.32
C PRO A 88 -24.59 11.53 -44.00
N PHE A 89 -23.45 11.53 -43.30
CA PHE A 89 -22.34 10.65 -43.65
C PHE A 89 -22.64 9.25 -43.13
N SER A 90 -23.02 8.34 -44.03
CA SER A 90 -23.05 6.91 -43.77
C SER A 90 -21.65 6.32 -43.96
N PHE A 91 -20.96 5.97 -42.88
CA PHE A 91 -19.85 5.03 -42.95
C PHE A 91 -20.42 3.61 -43.00
N ARG A 92 -20.50 3.04 -44.21
CA ARG A 92 -20.56 1.58 -44.40
C ARG A 92 -19.19 1.01 -44.02
N ARG A 93 -19.05 0.38 -42.85
CA ARG A 93 -18.01 -0.66 -42.68
C ARG A 93 -18.51 -1.91 -43.40
N ARG A 94 -17.82 -2.30 -44.47
CA ARG A 94 -17.91 -3.66 -45.01
C ARG A 94 -17.24 -4.57 -44.00
N ALA A 95 -18.00 -5.51 -43.46
CA ALA A 95 -17.45 -6.73 -42.88
C ALA A 95 -16.92 -7.56 -44.06
N ASN A 96 -15.62 -7.84 -44.07
CA ASN A 96 -15.09 -8.93 -44.87
C ASN A 96 -15.19 -10.19 -44.01
N THR A 97 -16.28 -10.91 -44.18
CA THR A 97 -16.40 -12.31 -43.82
C THR A 97 -15.51 -13.09 -44.78
N VAL A 98 -14.37 -13.57 -44.31
CA VAL A 98 -13.62 -14.62 -45.00
C VAL A 98 -14.11 -15.93 -44.40
N ASP A 99 -14.91 -16.61 -45.19
CA ASP A 99 -15.41 -17.96 -44.97
C ASP A 99 -14.30 -18.94 -45.36
N PHE A 100 -13.67 -19.57 -44.37
CA PHE A 100 -12.86 -20.77 -44.57
C PHE A 100 -13.62 -21.93 -43.94
N GLY A 101 -14.37 -22.62 -44.79
CA GLY A 101 -15.04 -23.85 -44.46
C GLY A 101 -14.06 -24.96 -44.04
N ALA A 102 -14.44 -25.61 -42.93
CA ALA A 102 -14.36 -27.04 -42.64
C ALA A 102 -13.35 -27.88 -43.44
N ASP A 103 -12.36 -28.43 -42.75
CA ASP A 103 -12.34 -29.85 -42.34
C ASP A 103 -10.94 -30.23 -41.85
N LEU A 104 -10.76 -30.32 -40.53
CA LEU A 104 -9.77 -31.23 -39.95
C LEU A 104 -10.19 -31.59 -38.53
N ARG A 105 -10.75 -32.80 -38.43
CA ARG A 105 -11.15 -33.44 -37.19
C ARG A 105 -9.94 -33.99 -36.45
N HIS A 106 -10.02 -33.84 -35.13
CA HIS A 106 -9.68 -34.82 -34.09
C HIS A 106 -8.21 -35.02 -33.66
N LEU A 107 -8.07 -34.99 -32.32
CA LEU A 107 -6.93 -35.28 -31.44
C LEU A 107 -5.97 -34.08 -31.37
N GLU A 108 -5.86 -33.35 -30.25
CA GLU A 108 -5.23 -33.80 -29.01
C GLU A 108 -5.61 -32.94 -27.77
N LEU A 109 -5.79 -33.62 -26.63
CA LEU A 109 -5.49 -33.23 -25.23
C LEU A 109 -5.90 -31.85 -24.67
N GLY A 110 -7.13 -31.77 -24.15
CA GLY A 110 -7.32 -31.71 -22.68
C GLY A 110 -6.97 -30.44 -21.88
N GLY A 111 -6.67 -29.31 -22.51
CA GLY A 111 -6.65 -28.00 -21.84
C GLY A 111 -7.87 -27.18 -22.25
N ALA A 112 -8.93 -27.16 -21.45
CA ALA A 112 -10.09 -26.31 -21.73
C ALA A 112 -9.66 -24.84 -21.61
N ALA A 113 -9.24 -24.25 -22.72
CA ALA A 113 -9.00 -22.81 -22.83
C ALA A 113 -10.27 -22.11 -22.37
N ALA A 114 -10.20 -21.46 -21.20
CA ALA A 114 -11.30 -20.71 -20.64
C ALA A 114 -11.76 -19.71 -21.69
N THR A 115 -12.97 -19.87 -22.21
CA THR A 115 -13.57 -18.89 -23.10
C THR A 115 -13.54 -17.53 -22.40
N PRO A 116 -13.05 -16.46 -23.06
CA PRO A 116 -12.93 -15.16 -22.45
C PRO A 116 -14.30 -14.73 -21.94
N VAL A 117 -14.38 -14.52 -20.62
CA VAL A 117 -15.62 -14.10 -19.96
C VAL A 117 -15.99 -12.75 -20.54
N SER A 118 -17.06 -12.71 -21.34
CA SER A 118 -17.54 -11.47 -21.95
C SER A 118 -17.96 -10.50 -20.84
N ARG A 119 -17.09 -9.54 -20.52
CA ARG A 119 -17.38 -8.51 -19.51
C ARG A 119 -18.63 -7.74 -19.91
N SER A 120 -19.50 -7.49 -18.94
CA SER A 120 -20.73 -6.75 -19.18
C SER A 120 -20.39 -5.28 -19.49
N ALA A 121 -21.02 -4.71 -20.52
CA ALA A 121 -20.83 -3.31 -20.90
C ALA A 121 -21.61 -2.32 -20.00
N SER A 122 -21.87 -2.69 -18.75
CA SER A 122 -22.58 -1.82 -17.81
C SER A 122 -21.61 -0.82 -17.18
N VAL A 123 -22.01 0.46 -17.13
CA VAL A 123 -21.25 1.52 -16.45
C VAL A 123 -21.03 1.18 -14.97
N GLU A 124 -21.98 0.48 -14.36
CA GLU A 124 -21.94 0.09 -12.95
C GLU A 124 -20.93 -1.04 -12.68
N ALA A 125 -20.57 -1.83 -13.69
CA ALA A 125 -19.60 -2.91 -13.55
C ALA A 125 -18.14 -2.44 -13.67
N VAL A 126 -17.91 -1.24 -14.25
CA VAL A 126 -16.56 -0.68 -14.47
C VAL A 126 -15.75 -0.59 -13.18
N PRO A 127 -16.27 -0.05 -12.06
CA PRO A 127 -15.49 0.03 -10.82
C PRO A 127 -15.06 -1.34 -10.30
N SER A 128 -15.96 -2.34 -10.34
CA SER A 128 -15.66 -3.70 -9.90
C SER A 128 -14.55 -4.34 -10.73
N TYR A 129 -14.59 -4.21 -12.05
CA TYR A 129 -13.53 -4.75 -12.91
C TYR A 129 -12.16 -4.08 -12.69
N ILE A 130 -12.16 -2.79 -12.36
CA ILE A 130 -10.92 -2.06 -12.06
C ILE A 130 -10.35 -2.47 -10.70
N ALA A 131 -11.22 -2.60 -9.69
CA ALA A 131 -10.82 -3.07 -8.36
C ALA A 131 -10.25 -4.50 -8.45
N GLU A 132 -10.96 -5.41 -9.13
CA GLU A 132 -10.49 -6.79 -9.38
C GLU A 132 -9.14 -6.81 -10.10
N PHE A 133 -8.97 -5.98 -11.15
CA PHE A 133 -7.70 -5.87 -11.84
C PHE A 133 -6.59 -5.35 -10.92
N CYS A 134 -6.84 -4.30 -10.13
CA CYS A 134 -5.80 -3.73 -9.27
C CYS A 134 -5.42 -4.62 -8.10
N SER A 135 -6.36 -5.42 -7.55
CA SER A 135 -6.13 -6.32 -6.43
C SER A 135 -5.56 -7.68 -6.83
N ALA A 136 -5.71 -8.10 -8.09
CA ALA A 136 -5.18 -9.36 -8.57
C ALA A 136 -3.64 -9.46 -8.39
N ALA A 137 -3.11 -10.68 -8.35
CA ALA A 137 -1.68 -10.89 -8.48
C ALA A 137 -1.20 -10.38 -9.85
N PRO A 138 0.01 -9.79 -9.96
CA PRO A 138 0.58 -9.41 -11.26
C PRO A 138 0.78 -10.65 -12.13
N THR A 139 0.36 -10.57 -13.38
CA THR A 139 0.53 -11.64 -14.38
C THR A 139 1.16 -11.09 -15.65
N ASP A 140 1.72 -11.98 -16.49
CA ASP A 140 2.26 -11.59 -17.79
C ASP A 140 1.16 -11.07 -18.74
N ASP A 141 -0.09 -11.48 -18.49
CA ASP A 141 -1.28 -11.10 -19.26
C ASP A 141 -1.92 -9.79 -18.76
N ASP A 142 -1.32 -9.13 -17.76
CA ASP A 142 -1.80 -7.85 -17.23
C ASP A 142 -1.91 -6.79 -18.33
N TRP A 143 -0.99 -6.83 -19.29
CA TRP A 143 -1.03 -5.93 -20.45
C TRP A 143 -2.31 -6.10 -21.25
N GLU A 144 -2.71 -7.34 -21.56
CA GLU A 144 -3.94 -7.61 -22.31
C GLU A 144 -5.18 -7.15 -21.53
N CYS A 145 -5.21 -7.45 -20.23
CA CYS A 145 -6.29 -7.05 -19.34
C CYS A 145 -6.49 -5.53 -19.31
N VAL A 146 -5.40 -4.76 -19.24
CA VAL A 146 -5.45 -3.29 -19.24
C VAL A 146 -5.99 -2.73 -20.54
N TYR A 147 -5.65 -3.33 -21.69
CA TYR A 147 -6.17 -2.91 -22.99
C TYR A 147 -7.66 -3.20 -23.13
N GLU A 148 -8.10 -4.40 -22.75
CA GLU A 148 -9.52 -4.76 -22.78
C GLU A 148 -10.37 -3.83 -21.89
N LEU A 149 -9.89 -3.55 -20.67
CA LEU A 149 -10.54 -2.58 -19.80
C LEU A 149 -10.48 -1.18 -20.40
N GLY A 150 -9.37 -0.81 -21.06
CA GLY A 150 -9.22 0.45 -21.77
C GLY A 150 -10.27 0.66 -22.86
N GLU A 151 -10.61 -0.40 -23.61
CA GLU A 151 -11.67 -0.38 -24.60
C GLU A 151 -13.03 -0.16 -23.93
N LEU A 152 -13.36 -0.90 -22.86
CA LEU A 152 -14.58 -0.71 -22.07
C LEU A 152 -14.70 0.72 -21.53
N VAL A 153 -13.62 1.24 -20.94
CA VAL A 153 -13.53 2.59 -20.37
C VAL A 153 -13.74 3.67 -21.43
N ASN A 154 -13.33 3.42 -22.67
CA ASN A 154 -13.50 4.32 -23.80
C ASN A 154 -14.81 4.15 -24.57
N GLN A 155 -15.74 3.28 -24.15
CA GLN A 155 -17.04 3.14 -24.81
C GLN A 155 -17.93 4.38 -24.65
N SER A 156 -17.84 5.06 -23.49
CA SER A 156 -18.64 6.26 -23.24
C SER A 156 -17.99 7.17 -22.18
N PRO A 157 -18.32 8.48 -22.15
CA PRO A 157 -17.83 9.39 -21.13
C PRO A 157 -18.32 9.02 -19.71
N ALA A 158 -19.41 8.26 -19.57
CA ALA A 158 -19.86 7.75 -18.28
C ALA A 158 -18.93 6.64 -17.76
N HIS A 159 -18.52 5.70 -18.63
CA HIS A 159 -17.52 4.67 -18.31
C HIS A 159 -16.20 5.31 -17.89
N SER A 160 -15.71 6.30 -18.64
CA SER A 160 -14.46 7.00 -18.31
C SER A 160 -14.51 7.71 -16.95
N LYS A 161 -15.65 8.32 -16.58
CA LYS A 161 -15.82 8.93 -15.26
C LYS A 161 -15.92 7.90 -14.13
N ALA A 162 -16.61 6.79 -14.36
CA ALA A 162 -16.67 5.68 -13.40
C ALA A 162 -15.27 5.10 -13.17
N ALA A 163 -14.51 4.90 -14.25
CA ALA A 163 -13.14 4.43 -14.19
C ALA A 163 -12.21 5.37 -13.42
N LEU A 164 -12.30 6.68 -13.68
CA LEU A 164 -11.54 7.67 -12.91
C LEU A 164 -11.85 7.61 -11.41
N ARG A 165 -13.13 7.45 -11.02
CA ARG A 165 -13.51 7.34 -9.61
C ARG A 165 -12.96 6.06 -8.98
N ALA A 166 -12.99 4.95 -9.72
CA ALA A 166 -12.42 3.68 -9.27
C ALA A 166 -10.90 3.81 -9.08
N LEU A 167 -10.16 4.38 -10.04
CA LEU A 167 -8.72 4.62 -9.89
C LEU A 167 -8.39 5.52 -8.68
N LEU A 168 -9.19 6.57 -8.44
CA LEU A 168 -9.03 7.41 -7.25
C LEU A 168 -9.28 6.65 -5.94
N HIS A 169 -10.19 5.67 -5.95
CA HIS A 169 -10.44 4.79 -4.83
C HIS A 169 -9.25 3.86 -4.59
N GLU A 170 -8.77 3.19 -5.65
CA GLU A 170 -7.60 2.29 -5.57
C GLU A 170 -6.33 3.02 -5.08
N LEU A 171 -6.13 4.29 -5.46
CA LEU A 171 -5.03 5.10 -4.94
C LEU A 171 -5.12 5.41 -3.43
N LYS A 172 -6.25 5.15 -2.77
CA LYS A 172 -6.45 5.33 -1.32
C LYS A 172 -6.41 4.02 -0.54
N VAL A 173 -6.57 2.88 -1.21
CA VAL A 173 -6.49 1.56 -0.59
C VAL A 173 -5.09 1.37 0.01
N PRO A 174 -4.93 0.81 1.22
CA PRO A 174 -3.62 0.64 1.88
C PRO A 174 -2.76 -0.48 1.27
N TYR A 175 -2.94 -0.78 -0.03
CA TYR A 175 -2.23 -1.85 -0.73
C TYR A 175 -1.38 -1.28 -1.87
N VAL A 176 -0.06 -1.24 -1.66
CA VAL A 176 0.90 -0.58 -2.56
C VAL A 176 0.87 -1.17 -3.96
N ALA A 177 0.72 -2.48 -4.11
CA ALA A 177 0.67 -3.12 -5.42
C ALA A 177 -0.57 -2.70 -6.23
N ALA A 178 -1.75 -2.60 -5.61
CA ALA A 178 -2.95 -2.06 -6.26
C ALA A 178 -2.78 -0.59 -6.65
N GLN A 179 -2.19 0.23 -5.77
CA GLN A 179 -1.91 1.63 -6.07
C GLN A 179 -0.97 1.76 -7.29
N CYS A 180 0.11 0.98 -7.33
CA CYS A 180 1.03 0.92 -8.48
C CYS A 180 0.32 0.52 -9.77
N ARG A 181 -0.50 -0.55 -9.74
CA ARG A 181 -1.30 -0.99 -10.89
C ARG A 181 -2.28 0.08 -11.34
N ALA A 182 -2.94 0.79 -10.42
CA ALA A 182 -3.84 1.90 -10.73
C ALA A 182 -3.10 3.06 -11.43
N VAL A 183 -1.92 3.46 -10.93
CA VAL A 183 -1.07 4.49 -11.56
C VAL A 183 -0.66 4.08 -12.98
N ARG A 184 -0.18 2.85 -13.17
CA ARG A 184 0.24 2.33 -14.48
C ARG A 184 -0.93 2.26 -15.46
N THR A 185 -2.08 1.78 -14.99
CA THR A 185 -3.34 1.69 -15.76
C THR A 185 -3.80 3.07 -16.23
N TRP A 186 -3.81 4.05 -15.32
CA TRP A 186 -4.08 5.45 -15.66
C TRP A 186 -3.11 5.96 -16.74
N GLY A 187 -1.83 5.64 -16.61
CA GLY A 187 -0.79 5.97 -17.59
C GLY A 187 -1.10 5.43 -18.98
N VAL A 188 -1.34 4.11 -19.08
CA VAL A 188 -1.67 3.43 -20.34
C VAL A 188 -2.89 4.04 -21.00
N TRP A 189 -4.00 4.19 -20.26
CA TRP A 189 -5.23 4.74 -20.83
C TRP A 189 -5.13 6.22 -21.22
N SER A 190 -4.32 7.01 -20.51
CA SER A 190 -4.04 8.41 -20.85
C SER A 190 -3.20 8.56 -22.11
N MET A 191 -2.37 7.55 -22.41
CA MET A 191 -1.57 7.45 -23.62
C MET A 191 -2.35 6.89 -24.81
N HIS A 192 -3.45 6.19 -24.60
CA HIS A 192 -4.24 5.66 -25.70
C HIS A 192 -4.98 6.79 -26.46
N GLU A 193 -5.21 6.64 -27.76
CA GLU A 193 -5.89 7.66 -28.60
C GLU A 193 -7.41 7.77 -28.33
N GLY A 194 -7.88 7.17 -27.21
CA GLY A 194 -9.24 7.26 -26.74
C GLY A 194 -9.62 8.70 -26.35
N ARG A 195 -10.73 9.20 -26.93
CA ARG A 195 -11.20 10.56 -26.67
C ARG A 195 -11.77 10.73 -25.26
N HIS A 196 -12.47 9.73 -24.74
CA HIS A 196 -13.25 9.89 -23.51
C HIS A 196 -12.40 9.85 -22.25
N PHE A 197 -11.47 8.90 -22.13
CA PHE A 197 -10.64 8.83 -20.94
C PHE A 197 -9.60 9.95 -20.88
N SER A 198 -8.99 10.33 -22.01
CA SER A 198 -8.00 11.42 -22.05
C SER A 198 -8.56 12.77 -21.56
N ASP A 199 -9.85 13.04 -21.77
CA ASP A 199 -10.53 14.24 -21.28
C ASP A 199 -10.67 14.26 -19.74
N VAL A 200 -10.85 13.09 -19.12
CA VAL A 200 -11.00 12.97 -17.65
C VAL A 200 -9.67 12.66 -16.95
N ALA A 201 -8.67 12.16 -17.66
CA ALA A 201 -7.36 11.81 -17.11
C ALA A 201 -6.60 13.00 -16.48
N THR A 202 -6.96 14.23 -16.86
CA THR A 202 -6.38 15.46 -16.31
C THR A 202 -7.26 16.14 -15.25
N HIS A 203 -8.13 15.36 -14.60
CA HIS A 203 -8.97 15.82 -13.52
C HIS A 203 -8.13 16.32 -12.34
N SER A 204 -8.50 17.48 -11.78
CA SER A 204 -7.71 18.15 -10.73
C SER A 204 -7.51 17.30 -9.48
N HIS A 205 -8.55 16.58 -9.04
CA HIS A 205 -8.46 15.70 -7.86
C HIS A 205 -7.44 14.56 -8.04
N LEU A 206 -7.34 13.99 -9.24
CA LEU A 206 -6.34 12.96 -9.51
C LEU A 206 -4.94 13.55 -9.48
N LEU A 207 -4.74 14.69 -10.15
CA LEU A 207 -3.43 15.34 -10.16
C LEU A 207 -2.99 15.80 -8.77
N ALA A 208 -3.92 16.25 -7.91
CA ALA A 208 -3.64 16.60 -6.53
C ALA A 208 -3.19 15.38 -5.71
N GLN A 209 -3.86 14.24 -5.88
CA GLN A 209 -3.49 12.99 -5.19
C GLN A 209 -2.13 12.46 -5.67
N LEU A 210 -1.84 12.51 -6.97
CA LEU A 210 -0.52 12.16 -7.50
C LEU A 210 0.56 13.14 -7.01
N GLU A 211 0.25 14.43 -6.91
CA GLU A 211 1.17 15.43 -6.32
C GLU A 211 1.47 15.14 -4.86
N GLU A 212 0.46 14.77 -4.06
CA GLU A 212 0.63 14.37 -2.67
C GLU A 212 1.55 13.13 -2.54
N ILE A 213 1.32 12.09 -3.34
CA ILE A 213 2.17 10.89 -3.42
C ILE A 213 3.62 11.28 -3.74
N LEU A 214 3.82 12.22 -4.67
CA LEU A 214 5.14 12.68 -5.11
C LEU A 214 5.80 13.71 -4.18
N MET A 215 5.06 14.41 -3.34
CA MET A 215 5.61 15.39 -2.40
C MET A 215 5.85 14.79 -1.02
N ASN A 216 5.11 13.74 -0.67
CA ASN A 216 5.27 13.05 0.60
C ASN A 216 6.55 12.16 0.59
N PRO A 217 7.54 12.42 1.46
CA PRO A 217 8.75 11.61 1.56
C PRO A 217 8.50 10.23 2.19
N LEU A 218 7.37 10.04 2.88
CA LEU A 218 6.99 8.77 3.52
C LEU A 218 6.22 7.83 2.58
N THR A 219 5.90 8.28 1.36
CA THR A 219 5.29 7.42 0.34
C THR A 219 6.21 6.23 0.03
N TYR A 220 5.63 5.04 -0.07
CA TYR A 220 6.35 3.83 -0.47
C TYR A 220 7.18 4.06 -1.75
N PRO A 221 8.50 3.74 -1.73
CA PRO A 221 9.38 3.99 -2.86
C PRO A 221 8.91 3.41 -4.22
N PRO A 222 8.33 2.19 -4.28
CA PRO A 222 7.83 1.64 -5.54
C PRO A 222 6.72 2.49 -6.16
N LEU A 223 5.74 2.93 -5.37
CA LEU A 223 4.64 3.76 -5.83
C LEU A 223 5.13 5.13 -6.31
N ARG A 224 6.04 5.74 -5.56
CA ARG A 224 6.65 7.03 -5.94
C ARG A 224 7.40 6.91 -7.26
N SER A 225 8.16 5.82 -7.45
CA SER A 225 8.90 5.52 -8.68
C SER A 225 7.96 5.38 -9.88
N ASP A 226 6.92 4.55 -9.75
CA ASP A 226 5.92 4.35 -10.82
C ASP A 226 5.18 5.65 -11.16
N THR A 227 4.83 6.44 -10.15
CA THR A 227 4.15 7.72 -10.34
C THR A 227 5.06 8.70 -11.09
N LEU A 228 6.33 8.80 -10.74
CA LEU A 228 7.30 9.62 -11.47
C LEU A 228 7.48 9.13 -12.92
N LEU A 229 7.60 7.82 -13.12
CA LEU A 229 7.73 7.20 -14.44
C LEU A 229 6.55 7.56 -15.34
N VAL A 230 5.33 7.36 -14.86
CA VAL A 230 4.10 7.62 -15.63
C VAL A 230 3.89 9.13 -15.87
N VAL A 231 4.07 9.97 -14.85
CA VAL A 231 3.93 11.43 -15.01
C VAL A 231 5.00 11.98 -15.97
N GLY A 232 6.23 11.51 -15.87
CA GLY A 232 7.34 11.87 -16.77
C GLY A 232 7.05 11.48 -18.22
N ALA A 233 6.52 10.28 -18.44
CA ALA A 233 6.10 9.80 -19.75
C ALA A 233 4.99 10.66 -20.37
N LEU A 234 3.94 10.95 -19.60
CA LEU A 234 2.82 11.77 -20.04
C LEU A 234 3.24 13.23 -20.29
N ALA A 235 4.17 13.77 -19.51
CA ALA A 235 4.76 15.08 -19.76
C ALA A 235 5.57 15.11 -21.06
N SER A 236 6.33 14.06 -21.36
CA SER A 236 7.03 13.91 -22.66
C SER A 236 6.06 13.97 -23.83
N ARG A 237 4.93 13.26 -23.69
CA ARG A 237 3.89 13.19 -24.70
C ARG A 237 3.05 14.46 -24.84
N SER A 238 2.99 15.31 -23.82
CA SER A 238 2.16 16.53 -23.86
C SER A 238 2.59 17.52 -24.94
N ARG A 239 3.81 17.41 -25.47
CA ARG A 239 4.29 18.18 -26.62
C ARG A 239 3.45 17.98 -27.88
N GLN A 240 2.85 16.80 -28.02
CA GLN A 240 2.01 16.43 -29.15
C GLN A 240 0.51 16.50 -28.82
N ASN A 241 0.17 16.66 -27.54
CA ASN A 241 -1.20 16.61 -27.05
C ASN A 241 -1.45 17.67 -25.98
N ASP A 242 -2.07 18.78 -26.39
CA ASP A 242 -2.41 19.92 -25.54
C ASP A 242 -3.26 19.54 -24.33
N ARG A 243 -4.03 18.45 -24.42
CA ARG A 243 -4.88 17.96 -23.30
C ARG A 243 -4.03 17.60 -22.08
N LEU A 244 -2.80 17.12 -22.29
CA LEU A 244 -1.90 16.67 -21.23
C LEU A 244 -1.06 17.83 -20.64
N HIS A 245 -1.30 19.09 -21.04
CA HIS A 245 -0.52 20.24 -20.54
C HIS A 245 -0.58 20.40 -19.02
N LYS A 246 -1.70 20.03 -18.38
CA LYS A 246 -1.81 20.02 -16.91
C LYS A 246 -0.85 19.04 -16.24
N ILE A 247 -0.58 17.90 -16.90
CA ILE A 247 0.37 16.89 -16.41
C ILE A 247 1.81 17.40 -16.54
N ALA A 248 2.14 18.10 -17.64
CA ALA A 248 3.45 18.74 -17.78
C ALA A 248 3.71 19.77 -16.67
N ARG A 249 2.69 20.51 -16.22
CA ARG A 249 2.80 21.41 -15.06
C ARG A 249 3.04 20.66 -13.76
N LEU A 250 2.40 19.50 -13.57
CA LEU A 250 2.66 18.65 -12.40
C LEU A 250 4.11 18.13 -12.43
N TRP A 251 4.58 17.66 -13.58
CA TRP A 251 5.96 17.23 -13.78
C TRP A 251 6.97 18.32 -13.45
N ALA A 252 6.75 19.55 -13.91
CA ALA A 252 7.65 20.67 -13.64
C ALA A 252 7.84 20.94 -12.13
N ARG A 253 6.84 20.65 -11.29
CA ARG A 253 6.88 20.81 -9.83
C ARG A 253 7.49 19.60 -9.10
N THR A 254 7.28 18.40 -9.62
CA THR A 254 7.55 17.14 -8.92
C THR A 254 8.81 16.41 -9.40
N ARG A 255 9.35 16.78 -10.58
CA ARG A 255 10.48 16.10 -11.19
C ARG A 255 11.75 16.17 -10.33
N PRO A 256 12.58 15.12 -10.33
CA PRO A 256 13.95 15.21 -9.83
C PRO A 256 14.74 16.28 -10.59
N ARG A 257 15.67 16.96 -9.91
CA ARG A 257 16.52 18.01 -10.51
C ARG A 257 17.36 17.51 -11.70
N THR A 258 17.65 16.21 -11.73
CA THR A 258 18.41 15.54 -12.80
C THR A 258 17.55 15.19 -14.02
N SER A 259 16.23 15.24 -13.92
CA SER A 259 15.33 14.81 -14.98
C SER A 259 14.99 15.94 -15.97
N PRO A 260 14.83 15.62 -17.27
CA PRO A 260 14.55 16.62 -18.31
C PRO A 260 13.25 17.39 -18.03
N GLU A 261 13.24 18.65 -18.45
CA GLU A 261 12.11 19.57 -18.20
C GLU A 261 10.82 19.13 -18.85
N HIS A 262 10.94 18.49 -20.01
CA HIS A 262 9.80 18.11 -20.79
C HIS A 262 9.36 16.68 -20.55
N GLY A 263 9.82 16.02 -19.49
CA GLY A 263 9.49 14.62 -19.21
C GLY A 263 10.43 13.64 -19.89
N VAL A 264 10.34 12.39 -19.44
CA VAL A 264 11.17 11.26 -19.88
C VAL A 264 10.27 10.31 -20.67
N PRO A 265 10.57 9.99 -21.94
CA PRO A 265 9.78 9.01 -22.68
C PRO A 265 9.87 7.63 -22.02
N LEU A 266 8.84 6.79 -22.18
CA LEU A 266 8.88 5.42 -21.69
C LEU A 266 9.93 4.61 -22.45
N SER A 267 10.90 4.09 -21.73
CA SER A 267 11.89 3.14 -22.26
C SER A 267 11.34 1.71 -22.35
N ALA A 268 10.30 1.41 -21.58
CA ALA A 268 9.72 0.08 -21.40
C ALA A 268 8.19 0.16 -21.27
N PRO A 269 7.44 -0.90 -21.62
CA PRO A 269 6.02 -0.97 -21.32
C PRO A 269 5.79 -0.93 -19.81
N LEU A 270 4.69 -0.30 -19.38
CA LEU A 270 4.37 -0.13 -17.95
C LEU A 270 4.01 -1.45 -17.25
N PHE A 271 3.56 -2.44 -18.02
CA PHE A 271 3.34 -3.80 -17.58
C PHE A 271 4.32 -4.67 -18.36
N GLN A 272 5.40 -5.10 -17.67
CA GLN A 272 6.30 -6.11 -18.18
C GLN A 272 5.94 -7.42 -17.49
N GLY A 273 5.72 -8.47 -18.28
CA GLY A 273 5.53 -9.80 -17.75
C GLY A 273 6.80 -10.29 -17.07
N GLY A 274 6.69 -10.59 -15.77
CA GLY A 274 7.34 -11.76 -15.20
C GLY A 274 8.85 -11.80 -15.03
N SER A 275 9.63 -10.82 -15.49
CA SER A 275 11.01 -10.66 -15.03
C SER A 275 11.11 -9.40 -14.17
N MET A 276 10.48 -9.44 -12.99
CA MET A 276 11.14 -8.77 -11.86
C MET A 276 12.59 -9.22 -11.94
N PRO A 277 13.57 -8.31 -12.01
CA PRO A 277 14.97 -8.72 -11.99
C PRO A 277 15.09 -9.54 -10.72
N GLU A 278 15.18 -10.86 -10.90
CA GLU A 278 15.41 -11.85 -9.85
C GLU A 278 16.58 -11.26 -9.11
N ALA A 279 16.27 -10.71 -7.92
CA ALA A 279 17.13 -9.76 -7.23
C ALA A 279 18.50 -10.37 -7.25
N ALA A 280 19.41 -9.80 -8.07
CA ALA A 280 20.64 -10.43 -8.48
C ALA A 280 21.22 -11.08 -7.24
N THR A 281 21.05 -12.40 -7.13
CA THR A 281 21.60 -13.15 -6.03
C THR A 281 23.07 -12.92 -6.23
N ASP A 282 23.61 -12.16 -5.29
CA ASP A 282 24.98 -11.71 -5.24
C ASP A 282 25.83 -12.96 -4.91
N ASP A 283 25.82 -13.91 -5.84
CA ASP A 283 26.64 -15.11 -5.87
C ASP A 283 27.99 -14.79 -6.56
N ALA A 284 28.44 -13.54 -6.39
CA ALA A 284 29.84 -13.19 -6.49
C ALA A 284 30.51 -13.51 -5.15
N ALA A 285 30.68 -14.81 -4.92
CA ALA A 285 31.58 -15.36 -3.92
C ALA A 285 32.95 -14.67 -4.02
N SER A 286 33.22 -13.75 -3.11
CA SER A 286 34.54 -13.21 -2.82
C SER A 286 34.61 -12.89 -1.32
N HIS A 287 34.46 -13.92 -0.51
CA HIS A 287 34.90 -13.89 0.89
C HIS A 287 36.44 -13.95 0.92
N PRO A 288 37.13 -12.98 1.55
CA PRO A 288 38.52 -13.17 1.94
C PRO A 288 38.57 -14.21 3.07
N GLN A 289 39.36 -15.27 2.87
CA GLN A 289 39.61 -16.29 3.89
C GLN A 289 40.18 -15.65 5.16
N VAL A 290 39.46 -15.78 6.27
CA VAL A 290 40.01 -15.57 7.60
C VAL A 290 40.37 -16.95 8.17
N PRO A 291 41.58 -17.16 8.72
CA PRO A 291 42.01 -18.47 9.20
C PRO A 291 41.20 -18.90 10.42
N THR A 292 40.49 -20.03 10.28
CA THR A 292 39.84 -20.77 11.37
C THR A 292 40.91 -21.32 12.32
N MET A 293 40.90 -20.89 13.58
CA MET A 293 41.56 -21.59 14.67
C MET A 293 40.57 -22.54 15.34
N ASP A 294 40.91 -23.83 15.34
CA ASP A 294 40.22 -24.90 16.04
C ASP A 294 40.26 -24.68 17.56
N VAL A 295 39.12 -24.32 18.16
CA VAL A 295 38.90 -24.45 19.61
C VAL A 295 37.92 -25.59 19.85
N ARG A 296 38.50 -26.73 20.24
CA ARG A 296 37.81 -27.95 20.66
C ARG A 296 37.34 -27.80 22.10
N THR A 297 36.07 -27.50 22.31
CA THR A 297 35.40 -27.57 23.62
C THR A 297 34.48 -28.78 23.69
N SER A 298 34.78 -29.64 24.67
CA SER A 298 34.06 -30.86 25.03
C SER A 298 32.69 -30.56 25.68
N PRO A 299 31.67 -31.42 25.47
CA PRO A 299 30.34 -31.21 26.04
C PRO A 299 30.26 -31.70 27.50
N THR A 300 29.76 -30.83 28.38
CA THR A 300 29.39 -31.15 29.78
C THR A 300 27.95 -31.65 29.82
N PRO A 301 27.64 -32.75 30.55
CA PRO A 301 26.28 -33.30 30.60
C PRO A 301 25.38 -32.51 31.57
N LEU A 302 24.18 -32.15 31.10
CA LEU A 302 23.11 -31.52 31.88
C LEU A 302 22.39 -32.54 32.78
N PRO A 303 21.95 -32.15 34.00
CA PRO A 303 21.15 -33.00 34.86
C PRO A 303 19.67 -33.04 34.42
N SER A 304 19.11 -34.25 34.43
CA SER A 304 17.71 -34.57 34.17
C SER A 304 16.82 -34.05 35.29
N LEU A 305 15.83 -33.21 34.97
CA LEU A 305 14.79 -32.73 35.88
C LEU A 305 13.48 -33.50 35.63
N ASP A 306 12.92 -34.06 36.70
CA ASP A 306 11.72 -34.89 36.72
C ASP A 306 10.42 -34.13 36.33
N PRO A 307 9.41 -34.82 35.78
CA PRO A 307 8.15 -34.21 35.35
C PRO A 307 7.20 -33.94 36.53
N ILE A 308 6.79 -32.68 36.69
CA ILE A 308 5.79 -32.23 37.66
C ILE A 308 4.37 -32.59 37.16
N PRO A 309 3.49 -33.20 37.98
CA PRO A 309 2.12 -33.53 37.59
C PRO A 309 1.17 -32.30 37.63
N PRO A 310 0.15 -32.25 36.75
CA PRO A 310 -0.76 -31.09 36.64
C PRO A 310 -1.73 -31.00 37.82
N ARG A 311 -1.81 -29.83 38.45
CA ARG A 311 -2.82 -29.48 39.47
C ARG A 311 -4.14 -29.07 38.80
N PRO A 312 -5.30 -29.55 39.29
CA PRO A 312 -6.61 -29.09 38.83
C PRO A 312 -6.99 -27.76 39.49
N MET A 313 -7.18 -26.71 38.69
CA MET A 313 -7.77 -25.46 39.17
C MET A 313 -9.28 -25.61 39.37
N ARG A 314 -9.73 -25.34 40.60
CA ARG A 314 -11.15 -25.11 40.94
C ARG A 314 -11.49 -23.64 40.64
N VAL A 315 -12.54 -23.43 39.85
CA VAL A 315 -13.18 -22.13 39.66
C VAL A 315 -14.18 -21.93 40.82
N PRO A 316 -14.19 -20.79 41.52
CA PRO A 316 -15.21 -20.49 42.50
C PRO A 316 -16.48 -19.93 41.83
N ASP A 317 -17.60 -20.64 42.02
CA ASP A 317 -18.95 -20.12 41.89
C ASP A 317 -19.22 -19.08 42.98
N SER A 318 -19.62 -17.87 42.60
CA SER A 318 -20.37 -16.97 43.49
C SER A 318 -21.11 -15.84 42.76
N LEU A 319 -22.45 -15.95 42.83
CA LEU A 319 -23.41 -14.90 43.23
C LEU A 319 -23.71 -13.75 42.25
N SER A 320 -24.77 -13.95 41.45
CA SER A 320 -25.58 -12.86 40.89
C SER A 320 -26.80 -12.59 41.80
N PRO A 321 -27.07 -11.34 42.24
CA PRO A 321 -28.28 -10.99 42.95
C PRO A 321 -29.45 -10.72 41.99
N GLY A 322 -30.63 -11.17 42.40
CA GLY A 322 -31.85 -11.18 41.59
C GLY A 322 -32.44 -9.82 41.25
N ARG A 323 -33.16 -9.80 40.13
CA ARG A 323 -34.11 -8.75 39.76
C ARG A 323 -35.43 -9.38 39.33
N ALA A 324 -36.51 -8.91 39.94
CA ALA A 324 -37.88 -9.36 39.84
C ALA A 324 -38.50 -9.21 38.42
N PRO A 325 -39.59 -9.96 38.12
CA PRO A 325 -40.18 -10.01 36.78
C PRO A 325 -41.11 -8.80 36.54
N ILE A 326 -40.95 -8.16 35.37
CA ILE A 326 -41.93 -7.22 34.85
C ILE A 326 -42.61 -7.90 33.65
N ASP A 327 -43.91 -8.13 33.79
CA ASP A 327 -44.82 -8.58 32.75
C ASP A 327 -44.74 -7.66 31.52
N ARG A 328 -44.46 -8.25 30.35
CA ARG A 328 -44.58 -7.58 29.05
C ARG A 328 -45.52 -8.39 28.17
N PRO A 329 -46.60 -7.80 27.63
CA PRO A 329 -47.61 -8.52 26.87
C PRO A 329 -47.08 -8.97 25.50
N ALA A 330 -47.50 -10.17 25.11
CA ALA A 330 -47.12 -10.87 23.89
C ALA A 330 -47.57 -10.12 22.61
N PRO A 331 -46.72 -10.03 21.57
CA PRO A 331 -47.15 -9.68 20.23
C PRO A 331 -47.74 -10.91 19.49
N PRO A 332 -48.68 -10.68 18.55
CA PRO A 332 -49.44 -11.75 17.91
C PRO A 332 -48.59 -12.62 16.97
N THR A 333 -48.82 -13.92 17.11
CA THR A 333 -48.36 -14.99 16.24
C THR A 333 -48.85 -14.76 14.80
N LEU A 334 -47.92 -14.43 13.90
CA LEU A 334 -48.12 -14.54 12.46
C LEU A 334 -47.28 -15.69 11.92
N THR A 335 -47.98 -16.71 11.43
CA THR A 335 -47.46 -17.87 10.71
C THR A 335 -46.74 -17.44 9.42
N PRO A 336 -45.51 -17.91 9.14
CA PRO A 336 -44.89 -17.67 7.84
C PRO A 336 -45.37 -18.72 6.83
N SER A 337 -46.14 -18.26 5.85
CA SER A 337 -46.40 -18.99 4.61
C SER A 337 -45.13 -19.01 3.75
N HIS A 338 -44.88 -20.17 3.17
CA HIS A 338 -43.78 -20.49 2.28
C HIS A 338 -43.71 -19.53 1.08
N SER A 339 -42.61 -18.76 0.99
CA SER A 339 -42.24 -17.97 -0.17
C SER A 339 -40.76 -18.24 -0.46
N SER A 340 -40.51 -19.33 -1.20
CA SER A 340 -39.23 -19.63 -1.83
C SER A 340 -39.06 -18.68 -3.02
N HIS A 341 -38.39 -17.54 -2.82
CA HIS A 341 -37.81 -16.76 -3.91
C HIS A 341 -36.77 -15.75 -3.37
N GLY A 342 -35.50 -16.01 -3.71
CA GLY A 342 -34.44 -15.00 -3.94
C GLY A 342 -33.99 -14.15 -2.75
N SER A 343 -33.15 -14.70 -1.88
CA SER A 343 -32.41 -13.94 -0.86
C SER A 343 -30.90 -14.10 -1.05
N HIS A 344 -30.37 -13.55 -2.16
CA HIS A 344 -28.92 -13.52 -2.46
C HIS A 344 -28.34 -12.10 -2.48
N SER A 345 -29.09 -11.09 -2.05
CA SER A 345 -28.70 -9.68 -2.21
C SER A 345 -28.20 -8.99 -0.93
N HIS A 346 -28.22 -9.67 0.23
CA HIS A 346 -27.74 -9.10 1.50
C HIS A 346 -26.34 -9.60 1.91
N GLU A 347 -25.79 -10.56 1.16
CA GLU A 347 -24.50 -11.21 1.46
C GLU A 347 -23.30 -10.42 0.90
N LEU A 348 -23.49 -9.65 -0.18
CA LEU A 348 -22.40 -8.96 -0.87
C LEU A 348 -21.94 -7.63 -0.23
N LEU A 349 -22.72 -7.05 0.68
CA LEU A 349 -22.35 -5.79 1.35
C LEU A 349 -21.59 -5.98 2.67
N TYR A 350 -21.57 -7.20 3.22
CA TYR A 350 -20.84 -7.50 4.46
C TYR A 350 -19.39 -7.93 4.22
N SER A 351 -19.06 -8.45 3.03
CA SER A 351 -17.70 -8.91 2.71
C SER A 351 -16.63 -7.82 2.77
N ASP A 352 -16.96 -6.60 2.30
CA ASP A 352 -15.98 -5.50 2.21
C ASP A 352 -15.55 -4.96 3.58
N TRP A 353 -16.47 -4.92 4.55
CA TRP A 353 -16.17 -4.47 5.92
C TRP A 353 -15.32 -5.49 6.69
N ASP A 354 -15.48 -6.77 6.38
CA ASP A 354 -14.72 -7.81 7.02
C ASP A 354 -13.26 -7.82 6.55
N ASP A 355 -13.00 -7.48 5.29
CA ASP A 355 -11.64 -7.43 4.74
C ASP A 355 -10.84 -6.24 5.32
N VAL A 356 -11.46 -5.06 5.44
CA VAL A 356 -10.84 -3.89 6.09
C VAL A 356 -10.52 -4.18 7.55
N ARG A 357 -11.43 -4.86 8.25
CA ARG A 357 -11.22 -5.26 9.65
C ARG A 357 -10.12 -6.32 9.76
N ALA A 358 -10.11 -7.31 8.88
CA ALA A 358 -9.06 -8.34 8.85
C ALA A 358 -7.67 -7.71 8.65
N ALA A 359 -7.52 -6.83 7.66
CA ALA A 359 -6.26 -6.12 7.40
C ALA A 359 -5.80 -5.28 8.61
N SER A 360 -6.72 -4.59 9.29
CA SER A 360 -6.39 -3.85 10.51
C SER A 360 -5.93 -4.78 11.63
N LEU A 361 -6.55 -5.96 11.79
CA LEU A 361 -6.14 -6.94 12.80
C LEU A 361 -4.77 -7.55 12.49
N GLU A 362 -4.45 -7.80 11.22
CA GLU A 362 -3.12 -8.26 10.82
C GLU A 362 -2.04 -7.24 11.16
N GLN A 363 -2.32 -5.96 10.91
CA GLN A 363 -1.43 -4.86 11.30
C GLN A 363 -1.21 -4.83 12.81
N GLU A 364 -2.27 -4.94 13.62
CA GLU A 364 -2.14 -4.99 15.09
C GLU A 364 -1.39 -6.24 15.57
N CYS A 365 -1.59 -7.39 14.92
CA CYS A 365 -0.82 -8.61 15.22
C CYS A 365 0.68 -8.40 14.96
N LEU A 366 1.02 -7.71 13.85
CA LEU A 366 2.40 -7.40 13.51
C LEU A 366 3.02 -6.46 14.56
N ILE A 367 2.32 -5.39 14.94
CA ILE A 367 2.76 -4.42 15.96
C ILE A 367 3.01 -5.13 17.30
N ALA A 368 2.09 -6.00 17.73
CA ALA A 368 2.24 -6.79 18.95
C ALA A 368 3.48 -7.68 18.90
N LYS A 369 3.70 -8.40 17.79
CA LYS A 369 4.86 -9.28 17.60
C LYS A 369 6.17 -8.50 17.59
N THR A 370 6.26 -7.38 16.88
CA THR A 370 7.47 -6.57 16.83
C THR A 370 7.81 -5.97 18.19
N ASN A 371 6.82 -5.46 18.92
CA ASN A 371 7.05 -4.90 20.25
C ASN A 371 7.44 -5.98 21.26
N ALA A 372 6.84 -7.18 21.19
CA ALA A 372 7.23 -8.31 22.02
C ALA A 372 8.67 -8.78 21.75
N ALA A 373 9.08 -8.82 20.48
CA ALA A 373 10.44 -9.15 20.09
C ALA A 373 11.44 -8.10 20.59
N LEU A 374 11.15 -6.81 20.42
CA LEU A 374 11.98 -5.71 20.93
C LEU A 374 12.10 -5.74 22.46
N LEU A 375 11.01 -5.97 23.18
CA LEU A 375 11.05 -6.10 24.63
C LEU A 375 11.96 -7.26 25.04
N THR A 376 11.79 -8.43 24.40
CA THR A 376 12.61 -9.61 24.69
C THR A 376 14.09 -9.34 24.43
N GLU A 377 14.43 -8.65 23.35
CA GLU A 377 15.81 -8.30 23.00
C GLU A 377 16.43 -7.34 24.03
N LEU A 378 15.71 -6.30 24.47
CA LEU A 378 16.17 -5.37 25.50
C LEU A 378 16.39 -6.05 26.86
N LEU A 379 15.49 -6.96 27.24
CA LEU A 379 15.65 -7.74 28.48
C LEU A 379 16.88 -8.66 28.40
N LEU A 380 17.17 -9.22 27.22
CA LEU A 380 18.34 -10.09 27.00
C LEU A 380 19.66 -9.31 26.88
N SER A 381 19.64 -8.08 26.38
CA SER A 381 20.83 -7.23 26.31
C SER A 381 21.26 -6.73 27.69
N GLY A 382 20.36 -6.72 28.68
CA GLY A 382 20.61 -6.16 30.01
C GLY A 382 20.67 -4.64 29.99
N GLU A 383 19.94 -4.00 29.07
CA GLU A 383 19.86 -2.55 28.97
C GLU A 383 18.80 -2.02 29.95
N ASP A 384 19.25 -1.24 30.94
CA ASP A 384 18.42 -0.73 32.04
C ASP A 384 17.68 0.60 31.70
N ASP A 385 17.30 0.81 30.43
CA ASP A 385 16.47 1.97 30.08
C ASP A 385 15.00 1.72 30.45
N GLU A 386 14.69 1.95 31.73
CA GLU A 386 13.34 1.81 32.29
C GLU A 386 12.28 2.60 31.52
N THR A 387 12.64 3.76 30.94
CA THR A 387 11.67 4.60 30.22
C THR A 387 11.26 3.96 28.90
N LEU A 388 12.22 3.37 28.18
CA LEU A 388 11.95 2.64 26.95
C LEU A 388 11.20 1.33 27.25
N LEU A 389 11.58 0.62 28.31
CA LEU A 389 10.90 -0.59 28.75
C LEU A 389 9.44 -0.32 29.14
N ASP A 390 9.17 0.76 29.87
CA ASP A 390 7.80 1.21 30.20
C ASP A 390 6.97 1.53 28.95
N GLU A 391 7.56 2.24 27.98
CA GLU A 391 6.88 2.59 26.72
C GLU A 391 6.51 1.34 25.92
N ILE A 392 7.45 0.40 25.76
CA ILE A 392 7.21 -0.84 25.01
C ILE A 392 6.19 -1.71 25.74
N ARG A 393 6.25 -1.81 27.08
CA ARG A 393 5.23 -2.51 27.88
C ARG A 393 3.84 -1.92 27.68
N ALA A 394 3.72 -0.59 27.71
CA ALA A 394 2.45 0.09 27.48
C ALA A 394 1.91 -0.20 26.07
N LYS A 395 2.77 -0.22 25.04
CA LYS A 395 2.39 -0.58 23.66
C LYS A 395 1.92 -2.04 23.55
N ILE A 396 2.61 -2.98 24.21
CA ILE A 396 2.20 -4.40 24.22
C ILE A 396 0.83 -4.55 24.89
N HIS A 397 0.61 -3.91 26.04
CA HIS A 397 -0.69 -3.93 26.72
C HIS A 397 -1.81 -3.30 25.88
N GLY A 398 -1.52 -2.20 25.16
CA GLY A 398 -2.45 -1.60 24.21
C GLY A 398 -2.87 -2.60 23.13
N ALA A 399 -1.91 -3.22 22.47
CA ALA A 399 -2.18 -4.21 21.43
C ALA A 399 -2.93 -5.45 21.97
N GLN A 400 -2.61 -5.94 23.18
CA GLN A 400 -3.36 -7.02 23.83
C GLN A 400 -4.82 -6.62 24.08
N SER A 401 -5.06 -5.42 24.62
CA SER A 401 -6.40 -4.91 24.89
C SER A 401 -7.24 -4.75 23.62
N GLU A 402 -6.61 -4.50 22.47
CA GLU A 402 -7.29 -4.38 21.18
C GLU A 402 -7.55 -5.75 20.53
N LEU A 403 -6.60 -6.68 20.62
CA LEU A 403 -6.69 -8.01 19.99
C LEU A 403 -7.58 -8.99 20.76
N GLU A 404 -7.60 -8.95 22.09
CA GLU A 404 -8.36 -9.91 22.92
C GLU A 404 -9.88 -9.93 22.62
N PRO A 405 -10.59 -8.78 22.52
CA PRO A 405 -12.01 -8.78 22.17
C PRO A 405 -12.30 -9.31 20.77
N GLN A 406 -11.29 -9.32 19.89
CA GLN A 406 -11.42 -9.66 18.47
C GLN A 406 -11.27 -11.17 18.23
N LEU A 407 -10.67 -11.90 19.18
CA LEU A 407 -10.50 -13.36 19.09
C LEU A 407 -11.83 -14.10 18.97
N LEU A 408 -12.87 -13.66 19.69
CA LEU A 408 -14.19 -14.28 19.61
C LEU A 408 -14.77 -14.15 18.20
N TRP A 409 -14.70 -12.95 17.63
CA TRP A 409 -15.15 -12.68 16.27
C TRP A 409 -14.37 -13.51 15.24
N ALA A 410 -13.05 -13.57 15.34
CA ALA A 410 -12.22 -14.35 14.42
C ALA A 410 -12.54 -15.86 14.50
N SER A 411 -12.78 -16.38 15.71
CA SER A 411 -13.17 -17.78 15.94
C SER A 411 -14.58 -18.12 15.42
N GLU A 412 -15.54 -17.20 15.59
CA GLU A 412 -16.89 -17.36 15.02
C GLU A 412 -16.84 -17.32 13.49
N ARG A 413 -15.96 -16.48 12.93
CA ARG A 413 -15.75 -16.35 11.49
C ARG A 413 -15.18 -17.62 10.88
N THR A 414 -14.15 -18.23 11.47
CA THR A 414 -13.62 -19.53 11.01
C THR A 414 -14.66 -20.63 11.10
N SER A 415 -15.58 -20.57 12.07
CA SER A 415 -16.66 -21.56 12.19
C SER A 415 -17.75 -21.42 11.11
N SER A 416 -17.86 -20.24 10.50
CA SER A 416 -18.95 -19.89 9.57
C SER A 416 -18.54 -19.96 8.09
N LEU A 417 -17.25 -19.76 7.80
CA LEU A 417 -16.71 -19.73 6.44
C LEU A 417 -16.32 -21.12 5.92
N HIS A 418 -16.23 -21.25 4.60
CA HIS A 418 -15.83 -22.48 3.91
C HIS A 418 -14.87 -22.16 2.75
N GLY A 419 -14.09 -23.15 2.30
CA GLY A 419 -13.21 -23.01 1.14
C GLY A 419 -12.01 -22.08 1.40
N GLU A 420 -11.69 -21.23 0.43
CA GLU A 420 -10.54 -20.32 0.49
C GLU A 420 -10.70 -19.23 1.56
N ALA A 421 -11.91 -18.70 1.74
CA ALA A 421 -12.20 -17.72 2.79
C ALA A 421 -11.99 -18.29 4.21
N LEU A 422 -12.20 -19.61 4.40
CA LEU A 422 -11.90 -20.28 5.66
C LEU A 422 -10.40 -20.29 5.93
N TYR A 423 -9.58 -20.58 4.92
CA TYR A 423 -8.12 -20.62 5.07
C TYR A 423 -7.57 -19.28 5.56
N HIS A 424 -7.99 -18.17 4.95
CA HIS A 424 -7.57 -16.83 5.40
C HIS A 424 -8.04 -16.49 6.81
N ALA A 425 -9.28 -16.86 7.16
CA ALA A 425 -9.77 -16.64 8.52
C ALA A 425 -9.01 -17.47 9.56
N GLU A 426 -8.62 -18.71 9.23
CA GLU A 426 -7.80 -19.56 10.09
C GLU A 426 -6.38 -19.00 10.25
N GLU A 427 -5.79 -18.50 9.18
CA GLU A 427 -4.47 -17.84 9.19
C GLU A 427 -4.48 -16.58 10.07
N LEU A 428 -5.49 -15.72 9.92
CA LEU A 428 -5.66 -14.54 10.76
C LEU A 428 -5.81 -14.92 12.23
N LEU A 429 -6.70 -15.88 12.55
CA LEU A 429 -6.89 -16.36 13.92
C LEU A 429 -5.59 -16.92 14.50
N HIS A 430 -4.81 -17.68 13.71
CA HIS A 430 -3.51 -18.19 14.12
C HIS A 430 -2.53 -17.06 14.39
N SER A 431 -2.50 -16.03 13.53
CA SER A 431 -1.63 -14.86 13.71
C SER A 431 -1.96 -14.09 15.00
N MET A 432 -3.25 -13.91 15.31
CA MET A 432 -3.72 -13.26 16.54
C MET A 432 -3.30 -14.04 17.79
N VAL A 433 -3.54 -15.35 17.81
CA VAL A 433 -3.15 -16.21 18.95
C VAL A 433 -1.63 -16.21 19.13
N SER A 434 -0.87 -16.28 18.04
CA SER A 434 0.59 -16.19 18.06
C SER A 434 1.07 -14.84 18.60
N ALA A 435 0.48 -13.73 18.15
CA ALA A 435 0.84 -12.39 18.61
C ALA A 435 0.59 -12.21 20.11
N LEU A 436 -0.58 -12.64 20.60
CA LEU A 436 -0.93 -12.58 22.02
C LEU A 436 -0.03 -13.48 22.88
N SER A 437 0.35 -14.66 22.39
CA SER A 437 1.29 -15.55 23.08
C SER A 437 2.67 -14.88 23.22
N SER A 438 3.23 -14.35 22.12
CA SER A 438 4.53 -13.67 22.15
C SER A 438 4.51 -12.44 23.05
N ALA A 439 3.43 -11.65 23.03
CA ALA A 439 3.23 -10.53 23.93
C ALA A 439 3.21 -10.96 25.40
N GLY A 440 2.47 -12.04 25.72
CA GLY A 440 2.40 -12.57 27.09
C GLY A 440 3.74 -13.13 27.59
N GLU A 441 4.48 -13.82 26.74
CA GLU A 441 5.82 -14.35 27.05
C GLU A 441 6.82 -13.21 27.34
N ALA A 442 6.85 -12.17 26.51
CA ALA A 442 7.74 -11.02 26.70
C ALA A 442 7.45 -10.28 28.02
N LEU A 443 6.16 -10.06 28.36
CA LEU A 443 5.77 -9.45 29.63
C LEU A 443 6.11 -10.35 30.84
N ALA A 444 5.97 -11.67 30.71
CA ALA A 444 6.34 -12.60 31.76
C ALA A 444 7.85 -12.60 32.04
N LEU A 445 8.69 -12.49 31.00
CA LEU A 445 10.15 -12.32 31.14
C LEU A 445 10.48 -11.03 31.89
N CYS A 446 9.80 -9.93 31.57
CA CYS A 446 10.01 -8.66 32.25
C CYS A 446 9.72 -8.75 33.76
N HIS A 447 8.62 -9.42 34.15
CA HIS A 447 8.31 -9.64 35.57
C HIS A 447 9.37 -10.50 36.28
N GLN A 448 9.92 -11.51 35.62
CA GLN A 448 10.97 -12.36 36.20
C GLN A 448 12.26 -11.58 36.49
N GLN A 449 12.64 -10.64 35.64
CA GLN A 449 13.82 -9.80 35.89
C GLN A 449 13.61 -8.81 37.06
N GLY A 450 12.42 -8.23 37.17
CA GLY A 450 12.08 -7.34 38.29
C GLY A 450 12.17 -8.01 39.67
N ASP A 451 11.85 -9.31 39.76
CA ASP A 451 11.96 -10.06 41.01
C ASP A 451 13.43 -10.38 41.39
N THR A 452 14.32 -10.54 40.40
CA THR A 452 15.73 -10.87 40.64
C THR A 452 16.55 -9.71 41.19
N THR A 453 16.23 -8.46 40.81
CA THR A 453 16.96 -7.27 41.29
C THR A 453 16.70 -7.01 42.77
N VAL A 454 15.48 -7.25 43.25
CA VAL A 454 15.10 -7.06 44.67
C VAL A 454 15.78 -8.09 45.59
N ALA A 455 16.06 -9.29 45.10
CA ALA A 455 16.71 -10.34 45.90
C ALA A 455 18.24 -10.14 46.06
N GLN A 456 18.87 -9.28 45.24
CA GLN A 456 20.31 -9.04 45.29
C GLN A 456 20.71 -7.86 46.18
N GLU A 457 19.75 -7.03 46.62
CA GLU A 457 19.93 -6.07 47.72
C GLU A 457 19.70 -6.73 49.09
N GLU A 458 20.25 -7.93 49.31
CA GLU A 458 20.32 -8.47 50.67
C GLU A 458 21.31 -7.61 51.48
N PRO A 459 20.88 -7.01 52.61
CA PRO A 459 21.66 -6.05 53.35
C PRO A 459 22.92 -6.71 53.89
N ALA A 460 24.08 -6.29 53.39
CA ALA A 460 25.35 -6.55 54.07
C ALA A 460 25.25 -6.00 55.51
N ASP A 461 25.23 -6.92 56.47
CA ASP A 461 25.31 -6.72 57.92
C ASP A 461 26.02 -5.40 58.29
N VAL A 462 25.35 -4.48 58.99
CA VAL A 462 25.13 -4.53 60.44
C VAL A 462 26.35 -5.09 61.18
N HIS A 463 27.49 -4.40 61.05
CA HIS A 463 28.45 -4.33 62.15
C HIS A 463 28.24 -3.05 62.96
N ALA A 464 27.76 -3.28 64.19
CA ALA A 464 27.47 -2.32 65.23
C ALA A 464 28.65 -1.40 65.60
N SER A 465 28.32 -0.15 65.92
CA SER A 465 28.86 0.49 67.13
C SER A 465 27.89 1.56 67.65
N PRO A 466 27.61 1.59 68.98
CA PRO A 466 26.75 2.58 69.62
C PRO A 466 27.56 3.80 70.07
N ASP A 467 26.86 4.79 70.60
CA ASP A 467 27.33 6.08 71.13
C ASP A 467 27.54 7.18 70.09
N THR A 468 26.54 8.06 69.94
CA THR A 468 26.63 9.39 70.59
C THR A 468 25.26 10.05 70.64
N LEU A 469 24.91 10.56 71.83
CA LEU A 469 23.86 11.55 72.05
C LEU A 469 24.10 12.81 71.18
N GLU A 470 23.05 13.45 70.68
CA GLU A 470 22.58 14.75 71.21
C GLU A 470 21.43 15.34 70.38
N GLU A 471 20.68 16.17 71.08
CA GLU A 471 19.42 16.82 70.77
C GLU A 471 19.49 17.80 69.58
N ALA A 472 18.38 17.95 68.83
CA ALA A 472 17.53 19.15 68.88
C ALA A 472 16.56 19.24 67.68
N PRO A 473 15.40 19.92 67.84
CA PRO A 473 14.28 19.89 66.90
C PRO A 473 14.18 21.18 66.09
N TRP A 474 14.06 21.09 64.76
CA TRP A 474 13.67 22.25 63.95
C TRP A 474 12.56 21.93 62.95
N THR A 475 11.56 22.79 63.06
CA THR A 475 10.26 22.94 62.43
C THR A 475 10.26 23.10 60.90
N LYS A 476 9.13 22.69 60.30
CA LYS A 476 8.65 23.06 58.96
C LYS A 476 8.55 24.59 58.77
N PRO A 477 8.59 25.07 57.52
CA PRO A 477 7.36 25.60 56.89
C PRO A 477 7.23 25.09 55.43
N SER A 478 6.07 24.74 54.86
CA SER A 478 4.82 25.47 54.58
C SER A 478 4.92 26.68 53.65
N ALA A 479 4.09 26.61 52.59
CA ALA A 479 3.47 27.68 51.79
C ALA A 479 4.22 28.27 50.57
N LYS A 480 3.62 27.98 49.40
CA LYS A 480 3.15 28.94 48.39
C LYS A 480 4.02 30.19 48.12
N ALA A 481 4.66 30.24 46.96
CA ALA A 481 4.88 31.46 46.19
C ALA A 481 5.18 31.09 44.71
N LEU A 482 4.36 31.47 43.72
CA LEU A 482 4.22 32.79 43.08
C LEU A 482 5.20 33.01 41.90
N GLY A 483 4.65 33.24 40.69
CA GLY A 483 5.33 33.82 39.52
C GLY A 483 5.30 32.90 38.30
N LYS A 484 4.46 33.03 37.26
CA LYS A 484 4.16 34.20 36.39
C LYS A 484 5.42 34.91 35.87
N ARG A 485 5.91 34.49 34.70
CA ARG A 485 6.64 35.31 33.70
C ARG A 485 6.13 34.88 32.32
N ARG A 486 5.23 35.63 31.69
CA ARG A 486 5.42 36.77 30.77
C ARG A 486 6.13 36.37 29.46
N ALA A 487 5.35 36.55 28.39
CA ALA A 487 5.72 36.60 27.00
C ALA A 487 6.88 37.59 26.75
N LEU A 488 7.74 37.22 25.81
CA LEU A 488 8.59 38.16 25.08
C LEU A 488 8.16 38.08 23.62
N ASP A 489 7.65 39.23 23.16
CA ASP A 489 7.49 39.59 21.77
C ASP A 489 8.85 39.53 21.06
N GLU A 490 8.93 38.83 19.93
CA GLU A 490 9.95 39.07 18.91
C GLU A 490 9.34 39.95 17.80
N PRO A 491 9.84 41.18 17.58
CA PRO A 491 9.48 41.97 16.42
C PRO A 491 10.26 41.52 15.18
N ALA A 492 9.54 41.54 14.07
CA ALA A 492 10.03 41.39 12.71
C ALA A 492 11.19 42.33 12.40
N ASP A 493 12.25 41.79 11.77
CA ASP A 493 13.14 42.59 10.94
C ASP A 493 13.14 42.07 9.50
N GLN A 494 12.58 42.92 8.64
CA GLN A 494 12.68 42.89 7.20
C GLN A 494 14.10 43.28 6.80
N VAL A 495 14.81 42.40 6.10
CA VAL A 495 15.97 42.81 5.29
C VAL A 495 15.63 42.55 3.83
N SER A 496 15.10 43.59 3.20
CA SER A 496 15.15 43.77 1.75
C SER A 496 16.61 44.05 1.35
N LEU A 497 17.18 43.23 0.48
CA LEU A 497 18.33 43.63 -0.34
C LEU A 497 18.03 43.33 -1.81
N PRO A 498 18.13 44.33 -2.69
CA PRO A 498 18.11 44.10 -4.13
C PRO A 498 19.55 43.85 -4.60
N TYR A 499 19.76 42.88 -5.47
CA TYR A 499 20.95 42.86 -6.32
C TYR A 499 20.61 42.49 -7.76
N ALA A 500 20.94 43.46 -8.61
CA ALA A 500 21.35 43.49 -10.01
C ALA A 500 20.89 42.38 -10.97
#